data_AF-W2ILY0-F1
#
_entry.id   AF-W2ILY0-F1
#
_cell.length_a   1.000
_cell.length_b   1.000
_cell.length_c   1.000
_cell.angle_alpha   90.00
_cell.angle_beta   90.00
_cell.angle_gamma   90.00
#
_symmetry.space_group_name_H-M   'P 1'
#
loop_
_entity.id
_entity.type
_entity.pdbx_description
1 polymer ?
#
loop_
_entity_poly.entity_id
_entity_poly.type
_entity_poly.pdbx_seq_one_letter_code
_entity_poly.pdbx_strand_id
1 'polypeptide(L)'
;NIPDLESFAKNLQTQLYQKWMNDSKLSPKKLASLLGAPYSIDFTRLPKSDPMYRNLEAYTVYVAERQGGKALLTTVEKLFADNDVYAALAAASKT
;
A
#
# COMPACT_ATOMS: atom_id res chain seq x y z
N ASN A 1 -24.03 -0.71 5.54
CA ASN A 1 -23.30 0.38 4.86
C ASN A 1 -23.76 1.69 5.47
N ILE A 2 -22.84 2.58 5.88
CA ILE A 2 -23.14 3.88 6.50
C ILE A 2 -22.31 4.92 5.73
N PRO A 3 -22.89 5.64 4.74
CA PRO A 3 -22.13 6.47 3.78
C PRO A 3 -21.20 7.50 4.41
N ASP A 4 -21.64 8.14 5.50
CA ASP A 4 -20.85 9.16 6.20
C ASP A 4 -19.61 8.55 6.84
N LEU A 5 -19.74 7.33 7.39
CA LEU A 5 -18.63 6.60 8.00
C LEU A 5 -17.61 6.16 6.94
N GLU A 6 -18.07 5.77 5.75
CA GLU A 6 -17.19 5.41 4.64
C GLU A 6 -16.34 6.60 4.18
N SER A 7 -16.98 7.76 4.00
CA SER A 7 -16.30 8.99 3.59
C SER A 7 -15.30 9.46 4.66
N PHE A 8 -15.68 9.40 5.93
CA PHE A 8 -14.79 9.69 7.04
C PHE A 8 -13.57 8.74 7.06
N ALA A 9 -13.79 7.43 6.91
CA ALA A 9 -12.73 6.44 6.91
C ALA A 9 -11.74 6.65 5.75
N LYS A 10 -12.22 6.94 4.53
CA LYS A 10 -11.36 7.24 3.37
C LYS A 10 -10.51 8.49 3.58
N ASN A 11 -11.10 9.54 4.17
CA ASN A 11 -10.38 10.77 4.49
C ASN A 11 -9.28 10.51 5.53
N LEU A 12 -9.60 9.77 6.60
CA LEU A 12 -8.64 9.39 7.62
C LEU A 12 -7.50 8.55 7.05
N GLN A 13 -7.81 7.55 6.21
CA GLN A 13 -6.81 6.70 5.55
C GLN A 13 -5.89 7.52 4.65
N THR A 14 -6.43 8.47 3.88
CA THR A 14 -5.64 9.36 3.03
C THR A 14 -4.68 10.24 3.85
N GLN A 15 -5.16 10.82 4.94
CA GLN A 15 -4.30 11.62 5.84
C GLN A 15 -3.21 10.77 6.50
N LEU A 16 -3.54 9.54 6.89
CA LEU A 16 -2.57 8.60 7.43
C LEU A 16 -1.48 8.27 6.41
N TYR A 17 -1.84 8.01 5.16
CA TYR A 17 -0.90 7.73 4.08
C TYR A 17 -0.01 8.92 3.76
N GLN A 18 -0.56 10.14 3.74
CA GLN A 18 0.22 11.37 3.62
C GLN A 18 1.26 11.47 4.73
N LYS A 19 0.87 11.26 5.99
CA LYS A 19 1.78 11.29 7.14
C LYS A 19 2.87 10.23 7.05
N TRP A 20 2.50 8.98 6.74
CA TRP A 20 3.47 7.89 6.58
C TRP A 20 4.49 8.17 5.49
N MET A 21 4.03 8.63 4.32
CA MET A 21 4.88 8.92 3.17
C MET A 21 5.77 10.15 3.40
N ASN A 22 5.19 11.26 3.87
CA ASN A 22 5.89 12.54 3.93
C ASN A 22 6.72 12.72 5.19
N ASP A 23 6.17 12.38 6.35
CA ASP A 23 6.78 12.68 7.64
C ASP A 23 7.65 11.52 8.09
N SER A 24 7.11 10.29 8.02
CA SER A 24 7.82 9.09 8.47
C SER A 24 8.73 8.47 7.40
N LYS A 25 8.64 8.95 6.14
CA LYS A 25 9.34 8.37 4.98
C LYS A 25 9.17 6.84 4.90
N LEU A 26 7.97 6.38 5.26
CA LEU A 26 7.66 4.96 5.34
C LEU A 26 7.55 4.40 3.93
N SER A 27 8.48 3.54 3.52
CA SER A 27 8.35 2.88 2.22
C SER A 27 7.33 1.74 2.29
N PRO A 28 6.70 1.37 1.16
CA PRO A 28 5.84 0.19 1.10
C PRO A 28 6.49 -1.09 1.63
N LYS A 29 7.78 -1.32 1.33
CA LYS A 29 8.55 -2.43 1.90
C LYS A 29 8.65 -2.37 3.43
N LYS A 30 8.85 -1.17 4.00
CA LYS A 30 8.92 -1.01 5.44
C LYS A 30 7.56 -1.24 6.09
N LEU A 31 6.47 -0.78 5.49
CA LEU A 31 5.11 -1.07 5.97
C LEU A 31 4.83 -2.58 6.00
N ALA A 32 5.18 -3.32 4.94
CA ALA A 32 5.03 -4.77 4.91
C ALA A 32 5.77 -5.46 6.06
N SER A 33 7.00 -5.02 6.36
CA SER A 33 7.78 -5.51 7.51
C SER A 33 7.15 -5.17 8.86
N LEU A 34 6.52 -4.00 9.02
CA LEU A 34 5.85 -3.61 10.26
C LEU A 34 4.56 -4.39 10.49
N LEU A 35 3.79 -4.65 9.43
CA LEU A 35 2.56 -5.46 9.52
C LEU A 35 2.87 -6.91 9.91
N GLY A 36 4.00 -7.46 9.45
CA GLY A 36 4.49 -8.78 9.82
C GLY A 36 5.43 -8.77 11.03
N ALA A 37 5.28 -7.87 11.99
CA ALA A 37 6.07 -7.92 13.22
C ALA A 37 5.24 -8.61 14.34
N PRO A 38 5.83 -9.53 15.14
CA PRO A 38 7.22 -10.01 15.10
C PRO A 38 7.47 -11.14 14.09
N TYR A 39 6.45 -11.66 13.41
CA TYR A 39 6.56 -12.79 12.47
C TYR A 39 6.18 -12.39 11.04
N SER A 40 7.10 -12.61 10.10
CA SER A 40 6.92 -12.21 8.71
C SER A 40 5.64 -12.77 8.09
N ILE A 41 4.89 -11.91 7.42
CA ILE A 41 3.71 -12.30 6.63
C ILE A 41 4.14 -12.53 5.18
N ASP A 42 3.74 -13.68 4.63
CA ASP A 42 3.82 -13.92 3.19
C ASP A 42 2.58 -13.30 2.51
N PHE A 43 2.73 -12.07 2.03
CA PHE A 43 1.64 -11.33 1.38
C PHE A 43 1.23 -11.93 0.04
N THR A 44 2.02 -12.83 -0.57
CA THR A 44 1.63 -13.53 -1.81
C THR A 44 0.62 -14.64 -1.56
N ARG A 45 0.47 -15.06 -0.30
CA ARG A 45 -0.45 -16.11 0.15
C ARG A 45 -1.69 -15.57 0.85
N LEU A 46 -1.71 -14.28 1.18
CA LEU A 46 -2.90 -13.67 1.77
C LEU A 46 -4.00 -13.54 0.71
N PRO A 47 -5.27 -13.85 1.06
CA PRO A 47 -6.39 -13.51 0.20
C PRO A 47 -6.42 -12.01 -0.08
N LYS A 48 -6.77 -11.58 -1.30
CA LYS A 48 -6.96 -10.15 -1.62
C LYS A 48 -8.09 -9.47 -0.81
N SER A 49 -8.90 -10.25 -0.12
CA SER A 49 -9.90 -9.76 0.85
C SER A 49 -9.31 -9.47 2.23
N ASP A 50 -8.11 -9.94 2.54
CA ASP A 50 -7.45 -9.73 3.82
C ASP A 50 -7.20 -8.23 4.05
N PRO A 51 -7.54 -7.69 5.23
CA PRO A 51 -7.41 -6.26 5.49
C PRO A 51 -5.96 -5.79 5.49
N MET A 52 -4.99 -6.62 5.87
CA MET A 52 -3.56 -6.26 5.81
C MET A 52 -3.07 -6.21 4.38
N TYR A 53 -3.47 -7.18 3.54
CA TYR A 53 -3.18 -7.15 2.11
C TYR A 53 -3.73 -5.88 1.47
N ARG A 54 -5.03 -5.59 1.68
CA ARG A 54 -5.69 -4.41 1.09
C ARG A 54 -5.04 -3.10 1.53
N ASN A 55 -4.69 -2.97 2.81
CA ASN A 55 -4.06 -1.76 3.30
C ASN A 55 -2.64 -1.58 2.73
N LEU A 56 -1.88 -2.67 2.59
CA LEU A 56 -0.55 -2.63 1.99
C LEU A 56 -0.62 -2.27 0.50
N GLU A 57 -1.52 -2.88 -0.25
CA GLU A 57 -1.77 -2.59 -1.67
C GLU A 57 -2.18 -1.13 -1.87
N ALA A 58 -3.19 -0.66 -1.14
CA ALA A 58 -3.67 0.72 -1.22
C ALA A 58 -2.58 1.74 -0.89
N TYR A 59 -1.76 1.49 0.14
CA TYR A 59 -0.64 2.37 0.46
C TYR A 59 0.43 2.37 -0.64
N THR A 60 0.74 1.21 -1.19
CA THR A 60 1.75 1.07 -2.27
C THR A 60 1.31 1.82 -3.52
N VAL A 61 0.05 1.69 -3.91
CA VAL A 61 -0.58 2.42 -5.01
C VAL A 61 -0.55 3.93 -4.75
N TYR A 62 -0.89 4.36 -3.53
CA TYR A 62 -0.84 5.77 -3.13
C TYR A 62 0.56 6.37 -3.29
N VAL A 63 1.60 5.68 -2.82
CA VAL A 63 3.00 6.12 -2.95
C VAL A 63 3.41 6.19 -4.42
N ALA A 64 3.07 5.16 -5.21
CA ALA A 64 3.39 5.08 -6.62
C ALA A 64 2.83 6.27 -7.42
N GLU A 65 1.56 6.62 -7.20
CA GLU A 65 0.91 7.77 -7.83
C GLU A 65 1.58 9.08 -7.43
N ARG A 66 1.88 9.27 -6.14
CA ARG A 66 2.36 10.55 -5.60
C ARG A 66 3.83 10.84 -5.90
N GLN A 67 4.67 9.82 -5.93
CA GLN A 67 6.12 10.00 -6.11
C GLN A 67 6.60 9.67 -7.53
N GLY A 68 6.01 8.66 -8.18
CA GLY A 68 6.41 8.23 -9.53
C GLY A 68 5.43 8.57 -10.64
N GLY A 69 4.28 9.18 -10.31
CA GLY A 69 3.26 9.57 -11.28
C GLY A 69 2.61 8.38 -12.00
N LYS A 70 1.95 8.69 -13.12
CA LYS A 70 1.11 7.72 -13.86
C LYS A 70 1.87 6.45 -14.31
N ALA A 71 3.12 6.58 -14.72
CA ALA A 71 3.91 5.46 -15.21
C ALA A 71 4.21 4.44 -14.10
N LEU A 72 4.61 4.92 -12.91
CA LEU A 72 4.87 4.04 -11.77
C LEU A 72 3.57 3.43 -11.24
N LEU A 73 2.50 4.22 -11.17
CA LEU A 73 1.17 3.74 -10.78
C LEU A 73 0.73 2.55 -11.64
N THR A 74 0.73 2.70 -12.97
CA THR A 74 0.35 1.61 -13.89
C THR A 74 1.24 0.37 -13.73
N THR A 75 2.53 0.57 -13.46
CA THR A 75 3.45 -0.56 -13.22
C THR A 75 3.09 -1.30 -11.93
N VAL A 76 2.85 -0.58 -10.84
CA VAL A 76 2.53 -1.16 -9.52
C VAL A 76 1.18 -1.88 -9.54
N GLU A 77 0.16 -1.28 -10.14
CA GLU A 77 -1.17 -1.91 -10.29
C GLU A 77 -1.08 -3.22 -11.08
N LYS A 78 -0.30 -3.24 -12.17
CA LYS A 78 -0.07 -4.46 -12.95
C LYS A 78 0.62 -5.55 -12.12
N LEU A 79 1.66 -5.20 -11.37
CA LEU A 79 2.37 -6.16 -10.52
C LEU A 79 1.46 -6.79 -9.46
N PHE A 80 0.56 -6.00 -8.85
CA PHE A 80 -0.46 -6.56 -7.94
C PHE A 80 -1.52 -7.41 -8.65
N ALA A 81 -1.91 -7.04 -9.87
CA ALA A 81 -2.80 -7.85 -10.70
C ALA A 81 -2.19 -9.24 -10.99
N ASP A 82 -0.89 -9.27 -11.30
CA ASP A 82 -0.10 -10.48 -11.59
C ASP A 82 0.33 -11.25 -10.31
N ASN A 83 -0.09 -10.81 -9.12
CA ASN A 83 0.29 -11.35 -7.80
C ASN A 83 1.81 -11.25 -7.50
N ASP A 84 2.54 -10.40 -8.20
CA ASP A 84 3.96 -10.10 -7.95
C ASP A 84 4.10 -8.98 -6.89
N VAL A 85 3.61 -9.29 -5.68
CA VAL A 85 3.50 -8.33 -4.58
C VAL A 85 4.85 -7.71 -4.23
N TYR A 86 5.91 -8.52 -4.12
CA TYR A 86 7.22 -8.02 -3.70
C TYR A 86 7.89 -7.15 -4.78
N ALA A 87 7.65 -7.41 -6.06
CA ALA A 87 8.06 -6.50 -7.12
C ALA A 87 7.30 -5.17 -7.05
N ALA A 88 5.99 -5.19 -6.80
CA ALA A 88 5.18 -3.98 -6.63
C ALA A 88 5.72 -3.09 -5.49
N LEU A 89 5.98 -3.70 -4.33
CA LEU A 89 6.59 -3.02 -3.18
C LEU A 89 7.97 -2.46 -3.53
N ALA A 90 8.78 -3.24 -4.26
CA ALA A 90 10.12 -2.82 -4.66
C ALA A 90 10.10 -1.65 -5.65
N ALA A 91 9.18 -1.63 -6.60
CA ALA A 91 9.02 -0.53 -7.55
C ALA A 91 8.65 0.77 -6.83
N ALA A 92 7.67 0.72 -5.92
CA ALA A 92 7.20 1.88 -5.16
C ALA A 92 8.08 2.30 -3.98
N SER A 93 9.16 1.56 -3.67
CA SER A 93 10.10 1.90 -2.59
C SER A 93 11.43 2.46 -3.10
N LYS A 94 11.59 2.61 -4.43
CA LYS A 94 12.82 3.12 -5.08
C LYS A 94 12.78 4.63 -5.36
N THR A 95 11.64 5.27 -5.12
CA THR A 95 11.37 6.69 -5.29
C THR A 95 11.67 7.47 -4.03
#